data_AF-A0A7J5JA48-F1
#
_entry.id   AF-A0A7J5JA48-F1
#
_cell.length_a   1.000
_cell.length_b   1.000
_cell.length_c   1.000
_cell.angle_alpha   90.00
_cell.angle_beta   90.00
_cell.angle_gamma   90.00
#
_symmetry.space_group_name_H-M   'P 1'
#
loop_
_entity.id
_entity.type
_entity.pdbx_description
1 polymer ?
#
loop_
_entity_poly.entity_id
_entity_poly.type
_entity_poly.pdbx_seq_one_letter_code
_entity_poly.pdbx_strand_id
1 'polypeptide(L)'
;IFYSLPWKGNFWWKAFLNFYGNYTRQQERMTPNFQQFYALVKEKYGDNIPQELRDEFRAASKPLMKYTNILTFNTRAIALYISLLIGEPWLYFVFEVVVMTSLFVYMRHCHEAICARLYHKYITK
;
A
#
# COMPACT_ATOMS: atom_id res chain seq x y z
N ILE A 1 -17.21 -14.72 -5.10
CA ILE A 1 -17.72 -13.70 -6.07
C ILE A 1 -17.19 -13.95 -7.48
N PHE A 2 -15.87 -13.89 -7.72
CA PHE A 2 -15.33 -14.11 -9.08
C PHE A 2 -15.69 -15.49 -9.68
N TYR A 3 -15.50 -16.57 -8.91
CA TYR A 3 -15.81 -17.93 -9.36
C TYR A 3 -17.31 -18.23 -9.49
N SER A 4 -18.17 -17.45 -8.82
CA SER A 4 -19.62 -17.63 -8.84
C SER A 4 -20.31 -16.85 -9.98
N LEU A 5 -19.57 -16.02 -10.74
CA LEU A 5 -20.10 -15.21 -11.85
C LEU A 5 -19.88 -15.89 -13.21
N PRO A 6 -20.94 -16.15 -14.01
CA PRO A 6 -20.79 -16.66 -15.37
C PRO A 6 -20.24 -15.59 -16.32
N TRP A 7 -19.50 -16.00 -17.36
CA TRP A 7 -18.94 -15.06 -18.34
C TRP A 7 -19.99 -14.41 -19.24
N LYS A 8 -21.02 -15.18 -19.61
CA LYS A 8 -22.15 -14.68 -20.42
C LYS A 8 -22.92 -13.63 -19.62
N GLY A 9 -23.06 -12.43 -20.18
CA GLY A 9 -23.77 -11.30 -19.55
C GLY A 9 -22.98 -10.51 -18.50
N ASN A 10 -21.80 -10.97 -18.04
CA ASN A 10 -20.99 -10.28 -17.02
C ASN A 10 -19.52 -10.09 -17.43
N PHE A 11 -19.22 -10.13 -18.73
CA PHE A 11 -17.84 -10.10 -19.25
C PHE A 11 -17.00 -8.96 -18.65
N TRP A 12 -17.48 -7.71 -18.74
CA TRP A 12 -16.76 -6.54 -18.23
C TRP A 12 -16.56 -6.58 -16.72
N TRP A 13 -17.59 -7.00 -15.98
CA TRP A 13 -17.52 -7.11 -14.53
C TRP A 13 -16.53 -8.19 -14.09
N LYS A 14 -16.53 -9.34 -14.78
CA LYS A 14 -15.60 -10.42 -14.50
C LYS A 14 -14.17 -10.06 -14.91
N ALA A 15 -13.97 -9.36 -16.02
CA ALA A 15 -12.67 -8.82 -16.41
C ALA A 15 -12.14 -7.85 -15.35
N PHE A 16 -12.97 -6.89 -14.91
CA PHE A 16 -12.62 -5.98 -13.82
C PHE A 16 -12.21 -6.73 -12.55
N LEU A 17 -13.01 -7.70 -12.09
CA LEU A 17 -12.68 -8.50 -10.91
C LEU A 17 -11.37 -9.28 -11.07
N ASN A 18 -11.06 -9.78 -12.26
CA ASN A 18 -9.81 -10.47 -12.53
C ASN A 18 -8.60 -9.53 -12.41
N PHE A 19 -8.66 -8.36 -13.06
CA PHE A 19 -7.58 -7.38 -13.01
C PHE A 19 -7.41 -6.80 -11.61
N TYR A 20 -8.51 -6.39 -10.98
CA TYR A 20 -8.49 -5.82 -9.64
C TYR A 20 -8.00 -6.83 -8.60
N GLY A 21 -8.50 -8.07 -8.65
CA GLY A 21 -8.06 -9.13 -7.75
C GLY A 21 -6.58 -9.50 -7.92
N ASN A 22 -6.07 -9.53 -9.15
CA ASN A 22 -4.65 -9.74 -9.39
C ASN A 22 -3.80 -8.57 -8.90
N TYR A 23 -4.27 -7.35 -9.07
CA TYR A 23 -3.62 -6.15 -8.56
C TYR A 23 -3.53 -6.17 -7.02
N THR A 24 -4.65 -6.43 -6.32
CA THR A 24 -4.64 -6.51 -4.85
C THR A 24 -3.75 -7.64 -4.36
N ARG A 25 -3.77 -8.81 -5.02
CA ARG A 25 -2.88 -9.92 -4.67
C ARG A 25 -1.41 -9.56 -4.86
N GLN A 26 -1.08 -8.76 -5.87
CA GLN A 26 0.27 -8.28 -6.07
C GLN A 26 0.67 -7.27 -4.98
N GLN A 27 -0.24 -6.39 -4.55
CA GLN A 27 -0.02 -5.49 -3.42
C GLN A 27 0.20 -6.26 -2.10
N GLU A 28 -0.59 -7.29 -1.83
CA GLU A 28 -0.44 -8.15 -0.63
C GLU A 28 0.91 -8.88 -0.63
N ARG A 29 1.35 -9.39 -1.79
CA ARG A 29 2.68 -10.00 -1.95
C ARG A 29 3.82 -9.00 -1.69
N MET A 30 3.57 -7.72 -1.88
CA MET A 30 4.55 -6.68 -1.56
C MET A 30 4.65 -6.40 -0.06
N THR A 31 3.68 -6.81 0.77
CA THR A 31 3.66 -6.51 2.21
C THR A 31 3.58 -7.75 3.10
N PRO A 32 4.52 -8.71 2.97
CA PRO A 32 4.44 -10.01 3.66
C PRO A 32 4.39 -9.89 5.20
N ASN A 33 5.17 -9.00 5.81
CA ASN A 33 5.18 -8.83 7.26
C ASN A 33 3.89 -8.21 7.76
N PHE A 34 3.32 -7.26 7.01
CA PHE A 34 1.98 -6.75 7.31
C PHE A 34 0.93 -7.85 7.24
N GLN A 35 0.97 -8.72 6.22
CA GLN A 35 0.01 -9.83 6.12
C GLN A 35 0.11 -10.79 7.33
N GLN A 36 1.33 -11.13 7.75
CA GLN A 36 1.56 -11.97 8.93
C GLN A 36 1.08 -11.30 10.22
N PHE A 37 1.41 -10.01 10.41
CA PHE A 37 0.94 -9.23 11.54
C PHE A 37 -0.58 -9.12 11.58
N TYR A 38 -1.20 -8.82 10.46
CA TYR A 38 -2.65 -8.70 10.34
C TYR A 38 -3.35 -10.03 10.65
N ALA A 39 -2.83 -11.15 10.14
CA ALA A 39 -3.35 -12.48 10.43
C ALA A 39 -3.30 -12.79 11.94
N LEU A 40 -2.15 -12.53 12.59
CA LEU A 40 -1.98 -12.70 14.04
C LEU A 40 -2.99 -11.86 14.83
N VAL A 41 -3.13 -10.58 14.49
CA VAL A 41 -4.06 -9.66 15.17
C VAL A 41 -5.50 -10.15 15.02
N LYS A 42 -5.89 -10.58 13.81
CA LYS A 42 -7.22 -11.08 13.53
C LYS A 42 -7.51 -12.39 14.28
N GLU A 43 -6.55 -13.31 14.33
CA GLU A 43 -6.68 -14.57 15.06
C GLU A 43 -6.81 -14.35 16.57
N LYS A 44 -5.99 -13.47 17.13
CA LYS A 44 -5.90 -13.26 18.58
C LYS A 44 -7.01 -12.38 19.14
N TYR A 45 -7.42 -11.35 18.40
CA TYR A 45 -8.31 -10.31 18.90
C TYR A 45 -9.64 -10.21 18.15
N GLY A 46 -9.77 -10.83 16.97
CA GLY A 46 -10.94 -10.67 16.12
C GLY A 46 -11.24 -9.19 15.86
N ASP A 47 -12.47 -8.77 16.16
CA ASP A 47 -12.90 -7.38 16.04
C ASP A 47 -12.53 -6.50 17.26
N ASN A 48 -12.11 -7.11 18.37
CA ASN A 48 -11.84 -6.42 19.64
C ASN A 48 -10.35 -6.13 19.83
N ILE A 49 -9.79 -5.32 18.92
CA ILE A 49 -8.36 -4.99 18.93
C ILE A 49 -8.00 -4.08 20.14
N PRO A 50 -7.00 -4.44 20.97
CA PRO A 50 -6.57 -3.63 22.10
C PRO A 50 -6.22 -2.20 21.71
N GLN A 51 -6.63 -1.23 22.54
CA GLN A 51 -6.35 0.18 22.31
C GLN A 51 -4.84 0.46 22.27
N GLU A 52 -4.06 -0.19 23.15
CA GLU A 52 -2.59 -0.11 23.19
C GLU A 52 -1.97 -0.45 21.83
N LEU A 53 -2.41 -1.55 21.20
CA LEU A 53 -1.92 -1.98 19.88
C LEU A 53 -2.26 -0.95 18.80
N ARG A 54 -3.50 -0.43 18.82
CA ARG A 54 -3.96 0.58 17.86
C ARG A 54 -3.14 1.86 17.96
N ASP A 55 -2.88 2.34 19.18
CA ASP A 55 -2.12 3.56 19.42
C ASP A 55 -0.64 3.39 19.07
N GLU A 56 -0.06 2.24 19.39
CA GLU A 56 1.33 1.92 19.02
C GLU A 56 1.51 1.85 17.49
N PHE A 57 0.59 1.16 16.80
CA PHE A 57 0.60 1.08 15.33
C PHE A 57 0.42 2.45 14.70
N ARG A 58 -0.51 3.26 15.22
CA ARG A 58 -0.75 4.64 14.74
C ARG A 58 0.49 5.51 14.98
N ALA A 59 1.09 5.48 16.16
CA ALA A 59 2.25 6.27 16.50
C ALA A 59 3.44 5.92 15.59
N ALA A 60 3.66 4.63 15.30
CA ALA A 60 4.70 4.17 14.41
C ALA A 60 4.43 4.53 12.93
N SER A 61 3.16 4.49 12.50
CA SER A 61 2.79 4.73 11.09
C SER A 61 2.61 6.21 10.75
N LYS A 62 2.28 7.06 11.73
CA LYS A 62 2.03 8.50 11.52
C LYS A 62 3.19 9.24 10.82
N PRO A 63 4.48 9.00 11.14
CA PRO A 63 5.59 9.64 10.43
C PRO A 63 5.67 9.28 8.94
N LEU A 64 5.13 8.13 8.53
CA LEU A 64 5.14 7.69 7.12
C LEU A 64 4.12 8.45 6.28
N MET A 65 3.07 9.02 6.89
CA MET A 65 1.99 9.70 6.18
C MET A 65 2.47 10.88 5.32
N LYS A 66 3.55 11.57 5.73
CA LYS A 66 4.13 12.65 4.92
C LYS A 66 4.64 12.14 3.56
N TYR A 67 5.22 10.94 3.54
CA TYR A 67 5.68 10.31 2.31
C TYR A 67 4.50 9.78 1.49
N THR A 68 3.50 9.19 2.16
CA THR A 68 2.25 8.78 1.50
C THR A 68 1.59 9.97 0.79
N ASN A 69 1.54 11.15 1.42
CA ASN A 69 1.00 12.36 0.82
C ASN A 69 1.80 12.87 -0.38
N ILE A 70 3.10 12.55 -0.46
CA ILE A 70 3.93 12.86 -1.64
C ILE A 70 3.69 11.84 -2.76
N LEU A 71 3.47 10.56 -2.42
CA LEU A 71 3.14 9.52 -3.39
C LEU A 71 1.73 9.65 -3.98
N THR A 72 0.83 10.36 -3.30
CA THR A 72 -0.53 10.58 -3.80
C THR A 72 -0.54 11.59 -4.95
N PHE A 73 -1.66 11.63 -5.66
CA PHE A 73 -1.78 12.23 -6.99
C PHE A 73 -1.29 13.69 -7.11
N ASN A 74 -1.40 14.48 -6.05
CA ASN A 74 -1.11 15.92 -6.09
C ASN A 74 0.33 16.23 -6.50
N THR A 75 1.33 15.52 -5.97
CA THR A 75 2.74 15.78 -6.31
C THR A 75 3.06 15.40 -7.75
N ARG A 76 2.49 14.29 -8.25
CA ARG A 76 2.68 13.84 -9.64
C ARG A 76 2.15 14.86 -10.64
N ALA A 77 0.96 15.38 -10.40
CA ALA A 77 0.35 16.40 -11.26
C ALA A 77 1.20 17.68 -11.29
N ILE A 78 1.73 18.12 -10.15
CA ILE A 78 2.62 19.29 -10.06
C ILE A 78 3.93 19.04 -10.85
N ALA A 79 4.56 17.88 -10.67
CA ALA A 79 5.80 17.54 -11.39
C ALA A 79 5.58 17.48 -12.91
N LEU A 80 4.47 16.87 -13.34
CA LEU A 80 4.08 16.85 -14.74
C LEU A 80 3.90 18.27 -15.28
N TYR A 81 3.13 19.10 -14.58
CA TYR A 81 2.85 20.47 -15.01
C TYR A 81 4.13 21.30 -15.16
N ILE A 82 5.04 21.24 -14.18
CA ILE A 82 6.33 21.93 -14.24
C ILE A 82 7.15 21.42 -15.43
N SER A 83 7.22 20.11 -15.66
CA SER A 83 7.98 19.53 -16.79
C SER A 83 7.49 20.01 -18.16
N LEU A 84 6.18 20.23 -18.29
CA LEU A 84 5.57 20.75 -19.50
C LEU A 84 5.84 22.25 -19.66
N LEU A 85 5.79 23.03 -18.58
CA LEU A 85 6.06 24.47 -18.62
C LEU A 85 7.50 24.81 -19.01
N ILE A 86 8.47 23.99 -18.61
CA ILE A 86 9.88 24.16 -18.99
C ILE A 86 10.20 23.60 -20.37
N GLY A 87 9.23 22.98 -21.05
CA GLY A 87 9.40 22.41 -22.39
C GLY A 87 10.16 21.08 -22.43
N GLU A 88 10.38 20.43 -21.29
CA GLU A 88 11.18 19.21 -21.17
C GLU A 88 10.37 18.07 -20.51
N PRO A 89 9.41 17.45 -21.23
CA PRO A 89 8.50 16.44 -20.67
C PRO A 89 9.22 15.19 -20.14
N TRP A 90 10.42 14.90 -20.63
CA TRP A 90 11.18 13.71 -20.21
C TRP A 90 11.58 13.76 -18.73
N LEU A 91 11.70 14.95 -18.14
CA LEU A 91 11.99 15.14 -16.72
C LEU A 91 10.91 14.53 -15.82
N TYR A 92 9.64 14.51 -16.25
CA TYR A 92 8.58 13.84 -15.52
C TYR A 92 8.81 12.33 -15.40
N PHE A 93 9.25 11.68 -16.48
CA PHE A 93 9.54 10.25 -16.44
C PHE A 93 10.72 9.94 -15.54
N VAL A 94 11.76 10.77 -15.54
CA VAL A 94 12.89 10.65 -14.61
C VAL A 94 12.41 10.82 -13.17
N PHE A 95 11.55 11.80 -12.89
CA PHE A 95 10.96 12.00 -11.57
C PHE A 95 10.15 10.78 -11.11
N GLU A 96 9.29 10.20 -11.96
CA GLU A 96 8.52 9.01 -11.61
C GLU A 96 9.42 7.80 -11.33
N VAL A 97 10.39 7.54 -12.21
CA VAL A 97 11.26 6.37 -12.08
C VAL A 97 12.21 6.52 -10.90
N VAL A 98 12.79 7.70 -10.68
CA VAL A 98 13.79 7.90 -9.63
C VAL A 98 13.14 8.28 -8.31
N VAL A 99 12.41 9.40 -8.27
CA VAL A 99 11.92 9.97 -7.00
C VAL A 99 10.75 9.16 -6.45
N MET A 100 9.70 8.93 -7.26
CA MET A 100 8.50 8.22 -6.77
C MET A 100 8.80 6.77 -6.42
N THR A 101 9.58 6.07 -7.25
CA THR A 101 9.95 4.66 -6.96
C THR A 101 10.84 4.56 -5.73
N SER A 102 11.84 5.43 -5.56
CA SER A 102 12.70 5.41 -4.37
C SER A 102 11.89 5.66 -3.10
N LEU A 103 10.96 6.63 -3.16
CA LEU A 103 10.09 6.97 -2.04
C LEU A 103 9.13 5.82 -1.70
N PHE A 104 8.59 5.16 -2.72
CA PHE A 104 7.77 3.96 -2.56
C PHE A 104 8.53 2.83 -1.85
N VAL A 105 9.73 2.50 -2.33
CA VAL A 105 10.56 1.43 -1.76
C VAL A 105 10.92 1.75 -0.31
N TYR A 106 11.33 2.99 -0.03
CA TYR A 106 11.63 3.43 1.33
C TYR A 106 10.41 3.31 2.26
N MET A 107 9.26 3.83 1.84
CA MET A 107 8.02 3.79 2.64
C MET A 107 7.59 2.34 2.91
N ARG A 108 7.65 1.48 1.89
CA ARG A 108 7.35 0.05 2.02
C ARG A 108 8.29 -0.63 3.02
N HIS A 109 9.59 -0.39 2.90
CA HIS A 109 10.58 -0.98 3.81
C HIS A 109 10.33 -0.55 5.26
N CYS A 110 10.11 0.74 5.51
CA CYS A 110 9.80 1.25 6.84
C CYS A 110 8.50 0.64 7.40
N HIS A 111 7.44 0.55 6.58
CA HIS A 111 6.17 -0.02 6.99
C HIS A 111 6.30 -1.51 7.35
N GLU A 112 6.99 -2.28 6.51
CA GLU A 112 7.25 -3.70 6.75
C GLU A 112 8.10 -3.94 8.00
N ALA A 113 9.07 -3.07 8.28
CA ALA A 113 9.86 -3.13 9.52
C ALA A 113 9.01 -2.85 10.77
N ILE A 114 8.09 -1.88 10.71
CA ILE A 114 7.12 -1.62 11.78
C ILE A 114 6.26 -2.86 12.04
N CYS A 115 5.73 -3.48 10.97
CA CYS A 115 4.87 -4.65 11.07
C CYS A 115 5.61 -5.86 11.65
N ALA A 116 6.84 -6.12 11.19
CA ALA A 116 7.68 -7.19 11.74
C ALA A 116 7.96 -6.99 13.24
N ARG A 117 8.29 -5.76 13.64
CA ARG A 117 8.53 -5.43 15.06
C ARG A 117 7.28 -5.67 15.91
N LEU A 118 6.12 -5.23 15.44
CA LEU A 118 4.86 -5.42 16.17
C LEU A 118 4.45 -6.89 16.21
N TYR A 119 4.65 -7.64 15.12
CA TYR A 119 4.42 -9.08 15.09
C TYR A 119 5.21 -9.80 16.19
N HIS A 120 6.53 -9.57 16.27
CA HIS A 120 7.37 -10.19 17.32
C HIS A 120 6.99 -9.76 18.74
N LYS A 121 6.51 -8.53 18.92
CA LYS A 121 6.04 -8.04 20.23
C LYS A 121 4.76 -8.74 20.68
N TYR A 122 3.76 -8.86 19.80
CA TYR A 122 2.42 -9.35 20.13
C TYR A 122 2.25 -10.86 20.00
N ILE A 123 3.21 -11.58 19.40
CA ILE A 123 3.26 -13.04 19.44
C ILE A 123 3.72 -13.56 20.82
N THR A 124 4.54 -12.79 21.53
CA THR A 124 5.12 -13.18 22.83
C THR A 124 4.26 -12.73 24.02
N LYS A 125 3.51 -11.64 23.85
CA LYS A 125 2.56 -11.09 24.83
C LYS A 125 1.26 -11.91 24.82
#